data_AF-A0AAV1ZQN1-F1
#
_entry.id   AF-A0AAV1ZQN1-F1
#
_cell.length_a   1.000
_cell.length_b   1.000
_cell.length_c   1.000
_cell.angle_alpha   90.00
_cell.angle_beta   90.00
_cell.angle_gamma   90.00
#
_symmetry.space_group_name_H-M   'P 1'
#
loop_
_entity.id
_entity.type
_entity.pdbx_description
1 polymer ?
#
loop_
_entity_poly.entity_id
_entity_poly.type
_entity_poly.pdbx_seq_one_letter_code
_entity_poly.pdbx_strand_id
1 'polypeptide(L)'
;MVNSIDEIEEFLNKGSNVLETDIQFFSNGSVKEMYHGSSCDCGRYCEAKANLKDYLKYLRNITDPNKPGNFYEQLVMHFFDLKLETSNNKMESGRDIARHILNYLWSDNGDRKQEVLLNVDQSRR
;
A
#
# COMPACT_ATOMS: atom_id res chain seq x y z
N MET A 1 0.51 10.03 -0.20
CA MET A 1 0.75 9.02 -1.23
C MET A 1 2.21 8.66 -1.21
N VAL A 2 2.49 7.43 -0.77
CA VAL A 2 3.81 6.82 -0.54
C VAL A 2 3.86 5.60 -1.46
N ASN A 3 4.14 5.82 -2.74
CA ASN A 3 3.98 4.82 -3.79
C ASN A 3 5.28 4.08 -4.13
N SER A 4 6.37 4.37 -3.43
CA SER A 4 7.68 3.73 -3.56
C SER A 4 8.28 3.36 -2.21
N ILE A 5 9.27 2.45 -2.22
CA ILE A 5 9.97 2.02 -1.01
C ILE A 5 10.79 3.17 -0.41
N ASP A 6 11.43 3.99 -1.24
CA ASP A 6 12.26 5.13 -0.78
C ASP A 6 11.42 6.14 0.01
N GLU A 7 10.16 6.38 -0.42
CA GLU A 7 9.23 7.25 0.30
C GLU A 7 8.81 6.68 1.66
N ILE A 8 8.79 5.34 1.84
CA ILE A 8 8.44 4.73 3.14
C ILE A 8 9.39 5.24 4.22
N GLU A 9 10.70 5.06 4.02
CA GLU A 9 11.70 5.50 5.01
C GLU A 9 11.67 7.02 5.17
N GLU A 10 11.52 7.78 4.08
CA GLU A 10 11.43 9.24 4.14
C GLU A 10 10.31 9.71 5.07
N PHE A 11 9.07 9.22 4.86
CA PHE A 11 7.91 9.67 5.62
C PHE A 11 7.90 9.11 7.05
N LEU A 12 8.40 7.89 7.28
CA LEU A 12 8.53 7.35 8.63
C LEU A 12 9.59 8.09 9.45
N ASN A 13 10.73 8.47 8.84
CA ASN A 13 11.76 9.28 9.49
C ASN A 13 11.31 10.71 9.78
N LYS A 14 10.33 11.22 9.01
CA LYS A 14 9.65 12.50 9.29
C LYS A 14 8.56 12.39 10.36
N GLY A 15 8.33 11.20 10.92
CA GLY A 15 7.43 10.98 12.05
C GLY A 15 6.03 10.51 11.68
N SER A 16 5.79 10.08 10.43
CA SER A 16 4.50 9.49 10.09
C SER A 16 4.26 8.16 10.81
N ASN A 17 3.01 7.94 11.23
CA ASN A 17 2.55 6.68 11.82
C ASN A 17 1.54 5.93 10.91
N VAL A 18 1.13 6.57 9.80
CA VAL A 18 0.26 6.01 8.78
C VAL A 18 0.84 6.34 7.40
N LEU A 19 0.84 5.37 6.50
CA LEU A 19 1.24 5.59 5.11
C LEU A 19 0.04 5.31 4.22
N GLU A 20 -0.21 6.24 3.30
CA GLU A 20 -1.30 6.15 2.33
C GLU A 20 -0.72 5.96 0.93
N THR A 21 -1.32 5.05 0.16
CA THR A 21 -0.75 4.50 -1.06
C THR A 21 -1.82 4.19 -2.09
N ASP A 22 -1.59 4.59 -3.33
CA ASP A 22 -2.53 4.39 -4.43
C ASP A 22 -2.35 3.01 -5.08
N ILE A 23 -3.46 2.29 -5.27
CA ILE A 23 -3.47 1.02 -5.99
C ILE A 23 -4.34 1.14 -7.24
N GLN A 24 -3.72 0.97 -8.40
CA GLN A 24 -4.43 0.89 -9.68
C GLN A 24 -4.76 -0.55 -10.04
N PHE A 25 -5.84 -0.73 -10.81
CA PHE A 25 -6.30 -2.02 -11.28
C PHE A 25 -6.41 -2.05 -12.80
N PHE A 26 -6.17 -3.22 -13.38
CA PHE A 26 -6.55 -3.52 -14.76
C PHE A 26 -8.07 -3.67 -14.86
N SER A 27 -8.59 -3.61 -16.09
CA SER A 27 -10.03 -3.74 -16.35
C SER A 27 -10.63 -5.09 -15.92
N ASN A 28 -9.82 -6.16 -15.95
CA ASN A 28 -10.21 -7.50 -15.46
C ASN A 28 -10.28 -7.59 -13.91
N GLY A 29 -9.84 -6.54 -13.22
CA GLY A 29 -9.84 -6.44 -11.77
C GLY A 29 -8.50 -6.78 -11.10
N SER A 30 -7.49 -7.31 -11.79
CA SER A 30 -6.20 -7.60 -11.14
C SER A 30 -5.43 -6.32 -10.82
N VAL A 31 -4.62 -6.35 -9.75
CA VAL A 31 -3.73 -5.25 -9.40
C VAL A 31 -2.80 -4.96 -10.58
N LYS A 32 -2.70 -3.67 -10.93
CA LYS A 32 -1.85 -3.18 -12.01
C LYS A 32 -0.52 -2.68 -11.48
N GLU A 33 -0.57 -1.62 -10.66
CA GLU A 33 0.62 -0.96 -10.14
C GLU A 33 0.28 -0.06 -8.95
N MET A 34 1.33 0.31 -8.21
CA MET A 34 1.28 1.34 -7.19
C MET A 34 1.67 2.66 -7.84
N TYR A 35 0.69 3.49 -8.17
CA TYR A 35 0.93 4.71 -8.95
C TYR A 35 -0.22 5.68 -8.81
N HIS A 36 0.11 6.94 -8.55
CA HIS A 36 -0.87 8.01 -8.54
C HIS A 36 -1.17 8.50 -9.97
N GLY A 37 -0.16 9.03 -10.66
CA GLY A 37 -0.34 9.75 -11.92
C GLY A 37 -0.19 11.27 -11.80
N SER A 38 -0.18 11.94 -12.95
CA SER A 38 -0.12 13.40 -13.07
C SER A 38 -1.29 14.09 -12.36
N SER A 39 -1.09 15.35 -11.93
CA SER A 39 -1.99 16.16 -11.09
C SER A 39 -2.14 15.68 -9.63
N CYS A 40 -1.02 15.38 -8.97
CA CYS A 40 -0.99 15.20 -7.51
C CYS A 40 -0.73 16.52 -6.76
N ASP A 41 -0.71 16.47 -5.41
CA ASP A 41 -0.41 17.61 -4.54
C ASP A 41 0.80 18.42 -5.04
N CYS A 42 0.67 19.74 -4.99
CA CYS A 42 1.71 20.66 -5.46
C CYS A 42 3.06 20.39 -4.76
N GLY A 43 4.13 20.30 -5.54
CA GLY A 43 5.49 20.10 -5.03
C GLY A 43 5.86 18.64 -4.71
N ARG A 44 5.00 17.67 -5.06
CA ARG A 44 5.30 16.23 -4.93
C ARG A 44 5.73 15.61 -6.26
N TYR A 45 6.62 14.62 -6.18
CA TYR A 45 6.96 13.76 -7.32
C TYR A 45 5.88 12.70 -7.48
N CYS A 46 4.96 12.90 -8.43
CA CYS A 46 3.79 12.03 -8.60
C CYS A 46 4.08 10.73 -9.35
N GLU A 47 5.31 10.56 -9.86
CA GLU A 47 5.67 9.46 -10.75
C GLU A 47 6.35 8.28 -10.04
N ALA A 48 6.46 8.36 -8.71
CA ALA A 48 6.94 7.25 -7.90
C ALA A 48 6.03 6.01 -8.09
N LYS A 49 6.67 4.85 -8.24
CA LYS A 49 5.99 3.58 -8.41
C LYS A 49 6.79 2.43 -7.82
N ALA A 50 6.09 1.39 -7.39
CA ALA A 50 6.68 0.16 -6.91
C ALA A 50 5.86 -1.06 -7.35
N ASN A 51 6.50 -2.22 -7.32
CA ASN A 51 5.81 -3.49 -7.39
C ASN A 51 5.13 -3.76 -6.03
N LEU A 52 3.82 -4.02 -6.02
CA LEU A 52 3.05 -4.22 -4.79
C LEU A 52 3.60 -5.35 -3.91
N LYS A 53 4.02 -6.47 -4.49
CA LYS A 53 4.58 -7.57 -3.72
C LYS A 53 5.84 -7.16 -2.98
N ASP A 54 6.74 -6.44 -3.64
CA ASP A 54 8.02 -6.03 -3.03
C ASP A 54 7.79 -4.95 -1.97
N TYR A 55 6.87 -4.02 -2.23
CA TYR A 55 6.44 -3.02 -1.26
C TYR A 55 5.85 -3.65 0.00
N LEU A 56 4.90 -4.58 -0.13
CA LEU A 56 4.28 -5.26 1.01
C LEU A 56 5.27 -6.11 1.80
N LYS A 57 6.21 -6.78 1.12
CA LYS A 57 7.29 -7.54 1.77
C LYS A 57 8.22 -6.62 2.55
N TYR A 58 8.53 -5.45 2.00
CA TYR A 58 9.33 -4.44 2.68
C TYR A 58 8.61 -3.96 3.95
N LEU A 59 7.32 -3.57 3.84
CA LEU A 59 6.49 -3.21 4.99
C LEU A 59 6.48 -4.30 6.06
N ARG A 60 6.30 -5.57 5.67
CA ARG A 60 6.31 -6.71 6.58
C ARG A 60 7.64 -6.81 7.34
N ASN A 61 8.76 -6.61 6.66
CA ASN A 61 10.08 -6.68 7.29
C ASN A 61 10.31 -5.54 8.28
N ILE A 62 9.90 -4.32 7.94
CA ILE A 62 10.18 -3.15 8.77
C ILE A 62 9.21 -2.99 9.95
N THR A 63 8.15 -3.79 10.01
CA THR A 63 7.17 -3.79 11.10
C THR A 63 7.19 -5.11 11.88
N ASP A 64 8.18 -5.96 11.65
CA ASP A 64 8.39 -7.20 12.40
C ASP A 64 9.28 -6.91 13.62
N PRO A 65 8.76 -7.03 14.86
CA PRO A 65 9.53 -6.74 16.07
C PRO A 65 10.70 -7.70 16.29
N ASN A 66 10.74 -8.85 15.59
CA ASN A 66 11.82 -9.83 15.68
C ASN A 66 12.96 -9.57 14.68
N LYS A 67 12.82 -8.57 13.79
CA LYS A 67 13.87 -8.21 12.81
C LYS A 67 14.82 -7.17 13.40
N PRO A 68 16.13 -7.48 13.51
CA PRO A 68 17.11 -6.51 14.03
C PRO A 68 17.26 -5.29 13.12
N GLY A 69 17.31 -4.10 13.71
CA GLY A 69 17.86 -2.89 13.08
C GLY A 69 16.95 -2.10 12.14
N ASN A 70 15.73 -2.55 11.84
CA ASN A 70 14.82 -1.88 10.90
C ASN A 70 13.36 -1.88 11.35
N PHE A 71 13.10 -1.96 12.66
CA PHE A 71 11.73 -1.98 13.19
C PHE A 71 11.20 -0.56 13.40
N TYR A 72 10.19 -0.18 12.61
CA TYR A 72 9.44 1.06 12.71
C TYR A 72 8.18 0.84 13.53
N GLU A 73 8.31 0.87 14.85
CA GLU A 73 7.19 0.65 15.78
C GLU A 73 6.06 1.67 15.64
N GLN A 74 6.36 2.87 15.12
CA GLN A 74 5.38 3.93 14.93
C GLN A 74 4.40 3.65 13.79
N LEU A 75 4.73 2.76 12.84
CA LEU A 75 3.84 2.46 11.72
C LEU A 75 2.71 1.55 12.18
N VAL A 76 1.56 2.14 12.51
CA VAL A 76 0.41 1.40 13.09
C VAL A 76 -0.63 1.00 12.05
N MET A 77 -0.70 1.72 10.92
CA MET A 77 -1.71 1.48 9.88
C MET A 77 -1.14 1.74 8.48
N HIS A 78 -1.59 0.93 7.52
CA HIS A 78 -1.42 1.22 6.10
C HIS A 78 -2.78 1.50 5.46
N PHE A 79 -2.88 2.62 4.76
CA PHE A 79 -4.09 3.06 4.06
C PHE A 79 -3.90 2.80 2.57
N PHE A 80 -4.66 1.88 2.00
CA PHE A 80 -4.69 1.66 0.55
C PHE A 80 -5.84 2.42 -0.08
N ASP A 81 -5.52 3.40 -0.93
CA ASP A 81 -6.51 4.08 -1.76
C ASP A 81 -6.71 3.30 -3.06
N LEU A 82 -7.87 2.63 -3.17
CA LEU A 82 -8.15 1.74 -4.30
C LEU A 82 -8.75 2.55 -5.46
N LYS A 83 -7.95 2.80 -6.50
CA LYS A 83 -8.37 3.49 -7.73
C LYS A 83 -9.16 2.54 -8.62
N LEU A 84 -10.43 2.34 -8.28
CA LEU A 84 -11.31 1.35 -8.92
C LEU A 84 -11.96 1.83 -10.22
N GLU A 85 -11.74 3.08 -10.63
CA GLU A 85 -12.31 3.70 -11.84
C GLU A 85 -12.03 2.90 -13.12
N THR A 86 -10.87 2.25 -13.21
CA THR A 86 -10.48 1.46 -14.39
C THR A 86 -10.90 -0.01 -14.31
N SER A 87 -11.42 -0.47 -13.16
CA SER A 87 -11.79 -1.88 -12.94
C SER A 87 -13.25 -2.14 -13.30
N ASN A 88 -13.47 -3.01 -14.29
CA ASN A 88 -14.81 -3.51 -14.63
C ASN A 88 -15.22 -4.71 -13.77
N ASN A 89 -14.34 -5.21 -12.91
CA ASN A 89 -14.59 -6.35 -12.02
C ASN A 89 -14.12 -6.05 -10.59
N LYS A 90 -14.89 -5.20 -9.89
CA LYS A 90 -14.60 -4.78 -8.51
C LYS A 90 -14.53 -5.95 -7.52
N MET A 91 -15.27 -7.03 -7.76
CA MET A 91 -15.18 -8.25 -6.97
C MET A 91 -13.80 -8.89 -7.09
N GLU A 92 -13.28 -9.02 -8.31
CA GLU A 92 -11.93 -9.55 -8.49
C GLU A 92 -10.87 -8.58 -7.97
N SER A 93 -11.06 -7.27 -8.07
CA SER A 93 -10.17 -6.29 -7.42
C SER A 93 -10.06 -6.48 -5.91
N GLY A 94 -11.20 -6.67 -5.23
CA GLY A 94 -11.20 -6.98 -3.80
C GLY A 94 -10.51 -8.31 -3.48
N ARG A 95 -10.73 -9.35 -4.28
CA ARG A 95 -10.07 -10.65 -4.10
C ARG A 95 -8.56 -10.55 -4.33
N ASP A 96 -8.13 -9.86 -5.37
CA ASP A 96 -6.74 -9.81 -5.76
C ASP A 96 -5.91 -8.96 -4.77
N ILE A 97 -6.42 -7.81 -4.33
CA ILE A 97 -5.74 -7.03 -3.28
C ILE A 97 -5.67 -7.80 -1.96
N ALA A 98 -6.75 -8.51 -1.57
CA ALA A 98 -6.75 -9.34 -0.37
C ALA A 98 -5.69 -10.45 -0.45
N ARG A 99 -5.55 -11.13 -1.60
CA ARG A 99 -4.49 -12.13 -1.81
C ARG A 99 -3.09 -11.53 -1.68
N HIS A 100 -2.86 -10.33 -2.21
CA HIS A 100 -1.56 -9.66 -2.07
C HIS A 100 -1.24 -9.36 -0.60
N ILE A 101 -2.20 -8.81 0.14
CA ILE A 101 -2.05 -8.49 1.57
C ILE A 101 -1.77 -9.77 2.38
N LEU A 102 -2.58 -10.82 2.18
CA LEU A 102 -2.41 -12.11 2.85
C LEU A 102 -1.04 -12.74 2.57
N ASN A 103 -0.61 -12.76 1.30
CA ASN A 103 0.60 -13.47 0.90
C ASN A 103 1.90 -12.70 1.19
N TYR A 104 1.85 -11.37 1.19
CA TYR A 104 3.06 -10.54 1.18
C TYR A 104 3.19 -9.61 2.38
N LEU A 105 2.08 -9.19 3.00
CA LEU A 105 2.10 -8.31 4.17
C LEU A 105 1.96 -9.08 5.48
N TRP A 106 0.95 -9.94 5.62
CA TRP A 106 0.76 -10.68 6.86
C TRP A 106 1.75 -11.86 6.98
N SER A 107 1.97 -12.29 8.22
CA SER A 107 2.80 -13.45 8.56
C SER A 107 1.92 -14.56 9.13
N ASP A 108 2.28 -15.81 8.83
CA ASP A 108 1.46 -16.97 9.18
C ASP A 108 1.32 -17.20 10.70
N ASN A 109 2.26 -16.68 11.49
CA ASN A 109 2.30 -16.81 12.96
C ASN A 109 1.44 -15.80 13.72
N GLY A 110 0.97 -14.72 13.08
CA GLY A 110 0.10 -13.72 13.72
C GLY A 110 0.76 -12.83 14.79
N ASP A 111 2.10 -12.93 14.96
CA ASP A 111 2.84 -12.19 16.00
C ASP A 111 2.98 -10.67 15.69
N ARG A 112 2.61 -10.25 14.48
CA ARG A 112 2.71 -8.87 14.00
C ARG A 112 1.33 -8.21 13.97
N LYS A 113 1.19 -7.09 14.69
CA LYS A 113 -0.01 -6.25 14.65
C LYS A 113 0.18 -5.15 13.61
N GLN A 114 -0.69 -5.11 12.61
CA GLN A 114 -0.72 -4.07 11.60
C GLN A 114 -2.15 -3.88 11.11
N GLU A 115 -2.64 -2.65 11.23
CA GLU A 115 -3.93 -2.30 10.67
C GLU A 115 -3.81 -1.99 9.18
N VAL A 116 -4.82 -2.40 8.42
CA VAL A 116 -4.94 -2.08 7.00
C VAL A 116 -6.31 -1.50 6.75
N LEU A 117 -6.35 -0.29 6.22
CA LEU A 117 -7.59 0.35 5.74
C LEU A 117 -7.65 0.23 4.22
N LEU A 118 -8.73 -0.35 3.71
CA LEU A 118 -9.04 -0.37 2.28
C LEU A 118 -10.04 0.74 1.99
N ASN A 119 -9.57 1.85 1.42
CA ASN A 119 -10.43 2.92 0.98
C ASN A 119 -11.00 2.59 -0.39
N VAL A 120 -12.32 2.51 -0.47
CA VAL A 120 -13.06 2.23 -1.69
C VAL A 120 -13.70 3.54 -2.12
N ASP A 121 -13.09 4.25 -3.06
CA ASP A 121 -13.75 5.41 -3.64
C ASP A 121 -14.94 4.95 -4.48
N GLN A 122 -16.13 5.44 -4.12
CA GLN A 122 -17.36 5.26 -4.87
C GLN A 122 -17.78 6.58 -5.50
N SER A 123 -16.85 7.30 -6.12
CA SER A 123 -17.16 8.42 -6.99
C SER A 123 -18.07 7.95 -8.13
N ARG A 124 -19.38 8.02 -7.86
CA ARG A 124 -20.42 7.98 -8.87
C ARG A 124 -20.23 9.24 -9.71
N ARG A 125 -19.79 9.08 -10.94
CA ARG A 125 -20.16 10.02 -12.00
C ARG A 125 -21.49 9.59 -12.59
#